data_AF-A0A1E3ZRC4-F1
#
_entry.id   AF-A0A1E3ZRC4-F1
#
_cell.length_a   1.000
_cell.length_b   1.000
_cell.length_c   1.000
_cell.angle_alpha   90.00
_cell.angle_beta   90.00
_cell.angle_gamma   90.00
#
_symmetry.space_group_name_H-M   'P 1'
#
loop_
_entity.id
_entity.type
_entity.pdbx_description
1 polymer ?
#
loop_
_entity_poly.entity_id
_entity_poly.type
_entity_poly.pdbx_seq_one_letter_code
_entity_poly.pdbx_strand_id
1 'polypeptide(L)'
;MVRENFSCSYVVWFVLVFILSGCSPLLVNKPGPFTDNVPCPTPGQPSGGFRDMKGTLLAHPSGKGADPLPGDKMFELQDRSGTTIWFGCYVHEDVCTDGVCKMVRLWLFWDAIGEYLGLEVPCGEPLTKSDHAEFDREDYETLDAILRDSASVLKHLGYDELAIKPDDTERTTGTTPVQVDGVTGATSPSLAEIVVKDAVYTCYTLWHTVYGERYEAIQDILRSRADKKFLNRMLQTGLPSRQAWAIRYVSQHRALHEAFYRQMITLISTGSSEVSSLALNFFRKDRMNKKVPDLLIETLEKVDINKQSEILEKLSELEVSDRSAIFKLLKMYESGEIDITLLHGVYRLVSPARLQDPEIASILHRLASNENLFIRNLTQKLLQSAGMD
;
A
#
# COMPACT_ATOMS: atom_id res chain seq x y z
N MET A 1 30.19 31.81 34.52
CA MET A 1 31.66 31.93 34.41
C MET A 1 32.20 30.53 34.20
N VAL A 2 33.01 30.37 33.17
CA VAL A 2 33.41 29.12 32.53
C VAL A 2 34.58 28.45 33.27
N ARG A 3 34.72 27.12 33.05
CA ARG A 3 35.92 26.25 33.24
C ARG A 3 36.25 25.81 34.67
N GLU A 4 36.83 24.65 34.93
CA GLU A 4 37.07 23.34 34.28
C GLU A 4 37.87 22.58 35.36
N ASN A 5 37.69 21.27 35.52
CA ASN A 5 38.77 20.27 35.50
C ASN A 5 38.37 18.94 36.14
N PHE A 6 38.40 17.90 35.31
CA PHE A 6 38.38 16.49 35.68
C PHE A 6 39.77 15.88 35.41
N SER A 7 40.30 15.15 36.38
CA SER A 7 41.37 14.14 36.29
C SER A 7 41.54 13.54 37.69
N CYS A 8 41.86 12.27 37.95
CA CYS A 8 42.05 11.07 37.15
C CYS A 8 42.23 9.89 38.15
N SER A 9 41.90 8.67 37.71
CA SER A 9 42.54 7.37 38.05
C SER A 9 42.38 6.69 39.42
N TYR A 10 41.96 5.40 39.39
CA TYR A 10 42.61 4.15 39.89
C TYR A 10 41.64 2.97 39.53
N VAL A 11 41.91 1.99 38.65
CA VAL A 11 42.83 0.80 38.71
C VAL A 11 42.35 -0.19 39.83
N VAL A 12 42.08 -1.52 39.69
CA VAL A 12 42.29 -2.58 38.67
C VAL A 12 41.72 -3.96 39.18
N TRP A 13 41.39 -4.89 38.25
CA TRP A 13 41.36 -6.40 38.31
C TRP A 13 40.28 -7.24 39.05
N PHE A 14 39.70 -8.23 38.34
CA PHE A 14 39.88 -9.67 38.61
C PHE A 14 39.46 -10.57 37.40
N VAL A 15 40.03 -11.78 37.37
CA VAL A 15 40.25 -12.71 36.24
C VAL A 15 39.23 -13.87 36.16
N LEU A 16 39.04 -14.37 34.92
CA LEU A 16 38.55 -15.69 34.41
C LEU A 16 38.41 -16.88 35.39
N VAL A 17 37.37 -17.72 35.18
CA VAL A 17 37.46 -19.21 35.08
C VAL A 17 36.30 -19.78 34.22
N PHE A 18 36.64 -20.67 33.28
CA PHE A 18 35.81 -21.59 32.49
C PHE A 18 35.54 -22.91 33.23
N ILE A 19 34.33 -23.50 33.16
CA ILE A 19 34.11 -24.98 33.17
C ILE A 19 32.91 -25.35 32.26
N LEU A 20 33.11 -26.43 31.51
CA LEU A 20 32.27 -27.10 30.51
C LEU A 20 31.09 -27.91 31.09
N SER A 21 29.99 -27.98 30.34
CA SER A 21 29.01 -29.09 30.20
C SER A 21 27.82 -28.52 29.40
N GLY A 22 27.49 -28.92 28.17
CA GLY A 22 27.28 -30.29 27.70
C GLY A 22 25.77 -30.56 27.57
N CYS A 23 25.10 -29.99 26.54
CA CYS A 23 23.80 -30.48 26.07
C CYS A 23 23.51 -29.97 24.64
N SER A 24 23.40 -30.91 23.70
CA SER A 24 23.18 -30.71 22.26
C SER A 24 21.86 -30.01 21.92
N PRO A 25 21.81 -29.15 20.90
CA PRO A 25 20.62 -28.91 20.11
C PRO A 25 20.69 -29.64 18.76
N LEU A 26 19.59 -30.29 18.41
CA LEU A 26 19.33 -30.94 17.13
C LEU A 26 19.65 -30.01 15.96
N LEU A 27 20.52 -30.50 15.06
CA LEU A 27 20.89 -29.89 13.79
C LEU A 27 19.66 -29.78 12.88
N VAL A 28 19.10 -28.57 12.77
CA VAL A 28 18.32 -28.20 11.58
C VAL A 28 19.32 -27.90 10.47
N ASN A 29 19.28 -28.69 9.40
CA ASN A 29 20.13 -28.54 8.22
C ASN A 29 20.07 -27.10 7.69
N LYS A 30 21.20 -26.39 7.78
CA LYS A 30 21.41 -25.14 7.03
C LYS A 30 21.66 -25.50 5.56
N PRO A 31 20.91 -24.97 4.59
CA PRO A 31 21.37 -25.02 3.20
C PRO A 31 22.66 -24.19 3.09
N GLY A 32 23.71 -24.81 2.55
CA GLY A 32 25.04 -24.22 2.42
C GLY A 32 25.10 -23.05 1.43
N PRO A 33 26.24 -22.33 1.38
CA PRO A 33 26.44 -21.27 0.39
C PRO A 33 26.72 -21.93 -0.97
N PHE A 34 25.89 -21.65 -1.97
CA PHE A 34 26.16 -22.03 -3.35
C PHE A 34 26.68 -20.81 -4.09
N THR A 35 27.93 -20.89 -4.56
CA THR A 35 28.58 -19.89 -5.41
C THR A 35 28.67 -20.39 -6.86
N ASP A 36 28.47 -19.43 -7.76
CA ASP A 36 28.96 -19.31 -9.13
C ASP A 36 28.42 -20.27 -10.21
N ASN A 37 27.38 -19.81 -10.91
CA ASN A 37 27.36 -19.60 -12.37
C ASN A 37 26.03 -18.94 -12.81
N VAL A 38 26.12 -17.72 -13.35
CA VAL A 38 25.02 -16.87 -13.85
C VAL A 38 24.54 -17.35 -15.23
N PRO A 39 23.21 -17.49 -15.45
CA PRO A 39 22.43 -16.55 -16.29
C PRO A 39 21.03 -16.26 -15.68
N CYS A 40 20.32 -15.15 -15.85
CA CYS A 40 20.48 -13.84 -16.49
C CYS A 40 19.63 -12.86 -15.65
N PRO A 41 20.02 -11.58 -15.52
CA PRO A 41 19.20 -10.61 -14.80
C PRO A 41 17.91 -10.33 -15.57
N THR A 42 16.76 -10.54 -14.91
CA THR A 42 15.47 -9.96 -15.32
C THR A 42 15.56 -8.43 -15.19
N PRO A 43 15.07 -7.63 -16.17
CA PRO A 43 15.17 -6.18 -16.09
C PRO A 43 14.48 -5.63 -14.83
N GLY A 44 15.24 -4.96 -13.96
CA GLY A 44 14.72 -4.28 -12.76
C GLY A 44 15.11 -4.87 -11.41
N GLN A 45 15.87 -5.96 -11.35
CA GLN A 45 16.33 -6.55 -10.09
C GLN A 45 17.59 -5.89 -9.50
N PRO A 46 17.76 -5.90 -8.16
CA PRO A 46 18.97 -5.43 -7.50
C PRO A 46 20.20 -6.28 -7.90
N SER A 47 21.40 -5.73 -7.69
CA SER A 47 22.67 -6.42 -7.97
C SER A 47 22.87 -7.60 -7.01
N GLY A 48 22.32 -8.77 -7.37
CA GLY A 48 22.11 -9.93 -6.49
C GLY A 48 20.62 -10.14 -6.27
N GLY A 49 20.13 -11.37 -6.45
CA GLY A 49 18.69 -11.67 -6.36
C GLY A 49 18.10 -11.33 -4.99
N PHE A 50 16.78 -11.27 -4.88
CA PHE A 50 16.04 -11.12 -3.62
C PHE A 50 16.55 -12.09 -2.55
N ARG A 51 16.88 -13.33 -2.94
CA ARG A 51 17.45 -14.35 -2.06
C ARG A 51 18.85 -14.05 -1.52
N ASP A 52 19.61 -13.20 -2.20
CA ASP A 52 20.98 -12.85 -1.80
C ASP A 52 21.03 -11.71 -0.79
N MET A 53 19.90 -11.01 -0.61
CA MET A 53 19.75 -9.90 0.32
C MET A 53 20.05 -10.33 1.76
N LYS A 54 20.70 -9.43 2.51
CA LYS A 54 21.08 -9.69 3.90
C LYS A 54 19.98 -9.22 4.86
N GLY A 55 19.68 -10.05 5.85
CA GLY A 55 18.68 -9.76 6.87
C GLY A 55 18.42 -10.94 7.78
N THR A 56 17.39 -10.81 8.62
CA THR A 56 16.86 -11.92 9.42
C THR A 56 15.73 -12.57 8.65
N LEU A 57 15.87 -13.86 8.31
CA LEU A 57 14.84 -14.63 7.61
C LEU A 57 13.91 -15.31 8.63
N LEU A 58 12.63 -14.98 8.57
CA LEU A 58 11.58 -15.60 9.36
C LEU A 58 10.74 -16.52 8.47
N ALA A 59 10.24 -17.62 9.05
CA ALA A 59 9.32 -18.52 8.38
C ALA A 59 7.94 -18.43 9.04
N HIS A 60 6.91 -18.30 8.22
CA HIS A 60 5.51 -18.25 8.62
C HIS A 60 4.79 -19.49 8.08
N PRO A 61 3.94 -20.15 8.89
CA PRO A 61 3.10 -21.21 8.37
C PRO A 61 2.07 -20.60 7.41
N SER A 62 1.95 -21.13 6.18
CA SER A 62 0.81 -20.81 5.33
C SER A 62 -0.28 -21.85 5.57
N GLY A 63 -1.49 -21.40 5.90
CA GLY A 63 -2.67 -22.24 5.95
C GLY A 63 -3.08 -22.77 7.33
N LYS A 64 -4.39 -23.00 7.46
CA LYS A 64 -5.03 -23.66 8.61
C LYS A 64 -4.95 -25.19 8.45
N GLY A 65 -3.78 -25.78 8.61
CA GLY A 65 -3.56 -27.22 8.49
C GLY A 65 -2.49 -27.71 9.47
N ALA A 66 -2.61 -28.96 9.91
CA ALA A 66 -1.75 -29.53 10.97
C ALA A 66 -0.30 -29.81 10.52
N ASP A 67 0.02 -29.75 9.22
CA ASP A 67 1.39 -29.86 8.70
C ASP A 67 1.50 -29.18 7.32
N PRO A 68 2.14 -28.00 7.19
CA PRO A 68 2.37 -27.35 5.89
C PRO A 68 3.49 -28.07 5.13
N LEU A 69 3.28 -28.36 3.84
CA LEU A 69 4.35 -28.84 2.96
C LEU A 69 5.43 -27.74 2.81
N PRO A 70 6.66 -28.07 2.35
CA PRO A 70 7.71 -27.06 2.15
C PRO A 70 7.32 -25.92 1.20
N GLY A 71 6.43 -26.16 0.24
CA GLY A 71 5.83 -25.15 -0.66
C GLY A 71 4.77 -24.27 0.01
N ASP A 72 4.34 -24.61 1.23
CA ASP A 72 3.35 -23.87 2.01
C ASP A 72 3.98 -22.93 3.04
N LYS A 73 5.27 -22.60 2.89
CA LYS A 73 5.92 -21.66 3.81
C LYS A 73 6.06 -20.30 3.18
N MET A 74 5.56 -19.29 3.88
CA MET A 74 5.82 -17.90 3.55
C MET A 74 7.05 -17.46 4.33
N PHE A 75 8.06 -16.96 3.64
CA PHE A 75 9.27 -16.41 4.22
C PHE A 75 9.18 -14.90 4.28
N GLU A 76 9.81 -14.32 5.29
CA GLU A 76 9.91 -12.87 5.45
C GLU A 76 11.36 -12.50 5.73
N LEU A 77 11.94 -11.63 4.91
CA LEU A 77 13.24 -11.05 5.19
C LEU A 77 13.06 -9.71 5.90
N GLN A 78 13.68 -9.56 7.07
CA GLN A 78 13.70 -8.32 7.82
C GLN A 78 15.09 -7.69 7.87
N ASP A 79 15.13 -6.36 7.88
CA ASP A 79 16.34 -5.61 8.15
C ASP A 79 16.74 -5.68 9.64
N ARG A 80 17.83 -4.99 10.01
CA ARG A 80 18.32 -4.94 11.40
C ARG A 80 17.35 -4.26 12.38
N SER A 81 16.42 -3.46 11.88
CA SER A 81 15.39 -2.78 12.69
C SER A 81 14.12 -3.62 12.89
N GLY A 82 14.08 -4.83 12.31
CA GLY A 82 12.90 -5.68 12.27
C GLY A 82 11.83 -5.14 11.32
N THR A 83 12.21 -4.35 10.33
CA THR A 83 11.31 -3.88 9.27
C THR A 83 11.39 -4.85 8.10
N THR A 84 10.24 -5.24 7.57
CA THR A 84 10.15 -6.14 6.43
C THR A 84 10.77 -5.51 5.18
N ILE A 85 11.65 -6.27 4.53
CA ILE A 85 12.21 -5.97 3.22
C ILE A 85 11.30 -6.59 2.15
N TRP A 86 11.08 -7.90 2.25
CA TRP A 86 10.19 -8.64 1.37
C TRP A 86 9.56 -9.85 2.07
N PHE A 87 8.42 -10.29 1.55
CA PHE A 87 7.90 -11.64 1.73
C PHE A 87 8.20 -12.47 0.49
N GLY A 88 8.32 -13.79 0.64
CA GLY A 88 8.55 -14.67 -0.50
C GLY A 88 8.20 -16.11 -0.22
N CYS A 89 7.81 -16.83 -1.26
CA CYS A 89 7.53 -18.26 -1.15
C CYS A 89 8.04 -18.99 -2.40
N TYR A 90 8.32 -20.27 -2.22
CA TYR A 90 8.66 -21.15 -3.32
C TYR A 90 7.38 -21.82 -3.85
N VAL A 91 7.14 -21.67 -5.15
CA VAL A 91 6.00 -22.26 -5.86
C VAL A 91 6.47 -23.53 -6.56
N HIS A 92 5.74 -24.62 -6.35
CA HIS A 92 5.97 -25.90 -6.98
C HIS A 92 4.63 -26.52 -7.38
N GLU A 93 4.17 -26.22 -8.58
CA GLU A 93 2.80 -26.53 -9.04
C GLU A 93 2.79 -27.09 -10.47
N ASP A 94 1.78 -27.92 -10.75
CA ASP A 94 1.45 -28.37 -12.09
C ASP A 94 0.56 -27.32 -12.78
N VAL A 95 1.02 -26.74 -13.88
CA VAL A 95 0.32 -25.62 -14.56
C VAL A 95 -0.24 -25.97 -15.94
N CYS A 96 -0.24 -27.24 -16.32
CA CYS A 96 -0.81 -27.68 -17.60
C CYS A 96 -1.87 -28.76 -17.39
N THR A 97 -2.77 -28.86 -18.36
CA THR A 97 -3.89 -29.79 -18.36
C THR A 97 -3.53 -31.16 -18.91
N ASP A 98 -2.41 -31.29 -19.64
CA ASP A 98 -1.96 -32.51 -20.32
C ASP A 98 -0.84 -33.25 -19.58
N GLY A 99 -0.28 -32.66 -18.52
CA GLY A 99 0.78 -33.24 -17.70
C GLY A 99 2.15 -33.33 -18.38
N VAL A 100 2.33 -32.70 -19.55
CA VAL A 100 3.57 -32.79 -20.34
C VAL A 100 4.49 -31.58 -20.13
N CYS A 101 3.95 -30.43 -19.69
CA CYS A 101 4.75 -29.26 -19.33
C CYS A 101 5.67 -29.55 -18.12
N LYS A 102 6.81 -28.84 -18.05
CA LYS A 102 7.65 -28.86 -16.85
C LYS A 102 6.87 -28.23 -15.69
N MET A 103 6.94 -28.87 -14.51
CA MET A 103 6.42 -28.30 -13.26
C MET A 103 6.95 -26.88 -13.05
N VAL A 104 6.09 -25.95 -12.66
CA VAL A 104 6.51 -24.59 -12.34
C VAL A 104 7.30 -24.61 -11.06
N ARG A 105 8.53 -24.12 -11.15
CA ARG A 105 9.48 -24.03 -10.05
C ARG A 105 10.07 -22.64 -10.03
N LEU A 106 9.59 -21.81 -9.11
CA LEU A 106 10.07 -20.45 -8.98
C LEU A 106 9.86 -19.91 -7.58
N TRP A 107 10.53 -18.81 -7.28
CA TRP A 107 10.24 -17.97 -6.13
C TRP A 107 9.38 -16.79 -6.56
N LEU A 108 8.36 -16.49 -5.77
CA LEU A 108 7.61 -15.24 -5.85
C LEU A 108 7.99 -14.35 -4.67
N PHE A 109 8.04 -13.05 -4.90
CA PHE A 109 8.34 -12.04 -3.89
C PHE A 109 7.30 -10.95 -3.84
N TRP A 110 7.02 -10.47 -2.63
CA TRP A 110 6.16 -9.35 -2.34
C TRP A 110 6.89 -8.34 -1.46
N ASP A 111 6.46 -7.10 -1.50
CA ASP A 111 7.02 -6.03 -0.70
C ASP A 111 6.50 -6.09 0.74
N ALA A 112 6.89 -5.10 1.56
CA ALA A 112 6.52 -5.06 2.96
C ALA A 112 5.01 -4.91 3.24
N ILE A 113 4.17 -4.67 2.22
CA ILE A 113 2.70 -4.59 2.34
C ILE A 113 1.96 -5.62 1.49
N GLY A 114 2.68 -6.52 0.82
CA GLY A 114 2.09 -7.58 0.01
C GLY A 114 1.86 -7.21 -1.45
N GLU A 115 2.48 -6.15 -1.98
CA GLU A 115 2.48 -5.87 -3.41
C GLU A 115 3.56 -6.72 -4.11
N TYR A 116 3.26 -7.26 -5.30
CA TYR A 116 4.21 -8.08 -6.05
C TYR A 116 5.50 -7.31 -6.39
N LEU A 117 6.65 -7.91 -6.07
CA LEU A 117 7.97 -7.35 -6.36
C LEU A 117 8.65 -7.97 -7.57
N GLY A 118 8.46 -9.27 -7.77
CA GLY A 118 9.17 -10.01 -8.80
C GLY A 118 9.16 -11.51 -8.57
N LEU A 119 9.74 -12.23 -9.52
CA LEU A 119 9.95 -13.68 -9.47
C LEU A 119 11.42 -14.03 -9.69
N GLU A 120 11.83 -15.22 -9.23
CA GLU A 120 13.14 -15.80 -9.53
C GLU A 120 13.00 -17.26 -9.93
N VAL A 121 13.51 -17.60 -11.12
CA VAL A 121 13.50 -18.98 -11.64
C VAL A 121 14.86 -19.62 -11.34
N PRO A 122 14.91 -20.84 -10.75
CA PRO A 122 16.15 -21.57 -10.55
C PRO A 122 16.88 -21.86 -11.88
N CYS A 123 18.21 -21.77 -11.87
CA CYS A 123 19.02 -22.09 -13.04
C CYS A 123 18.79 -23.56 -13.47
N GLY A 124 18.57 -23.77 -14.77
CA GLY A 124 18.34 -25.09 -15.35
C GLY A 124 16.90 -25.59 -15.28
N GLU A 125 15.99 -24.82 -14.69
CA GLU A 125 14.56 -25.15 -14.58
C GLU A 125 13.67 -24.04 -15.20
N PRO A 126 13.81 -23.72 -16.51
CA PRO A 126 13.00 -22.68 -17.14
C PRO A 126 11.53 -23.07 -17.21
N LEU A 127 10.66 -22.07 -17.19
CA LEU A 127 9.24 -22.25 -17.46
C LEU A 127 9.03 -22.68 -18.92
N THR A 128 7.99 -23.47 -19.16
CA THR A 128 7.63 -23.94 -20.51
C THR A 128 6.21 -23.52 -20.86
N LYS A 129 5.98 -23.26 -22.15
CA LYS A 129 4.67 -23.06 -22.76
C LYS A 129 3.96 -24.41 -22.97
N SER A 130 2.69 -24.36 -23.35
CA SER A 130 1.85 -25.53 -23.67
C SER A 130 2.40 -26.37 -24.82
N ASP A 131 3.23 -25.81 -25.69
CA ASP A 131 3.92 -26.52 -26.77
C ASP A 131 5.28 -27.10 -26.35
N HIS A 132 5.61 -27.03 -25.05
CA HIS A 132 6.88 -27.43 -24.43
C HIS A 132 8.09 -26.56 -24.79
N ALA A 133 7.89 -25.45 -25.50
CA ALA A 133 8.95 -24.47 -25.71
C ALA A 133 9.30 -23.78 -24.38
N GLU A 134 10.59 -23.57 -24.13
CA GLU A 134 11.05 -22.79 -22.98
C GLU A 134 10.68 -21.31 -23.15
N PHE A 135 10.37 -20.64 -22.04
CA PHE A 135 10.13 -19.21 -22.01
C PHE A 135 11.39 -18.47 -22.46
N ASP A 136 11.24 -17.55 -23.40
CA ASP A 136 12.26 -16.57 -23.74
C ASP A 136 12.18 -15.35 -22.80
N ARG A 137 13.04 -14.36 -23.04
CA ARG A 137 13.11 -13.17 -22.20
C ARG A 137 11.83 -12.35 -22.28
N GLU A 138 11.30 -12.17 -23.48
CA GLU A 138 10.10 -11.41 -23.76
C GLU A 138 8.86 -12.05 -23.07
N ASP A 139 8.83 -13.38 -22.98
CA ASP A 139 7.82 -14.11 -22.22
C ASP A 139 7.89 -13.80 -20.72
N TYR A 140 9.11 -13.79 -20.13
CA TYR A 140 9.28 -13.43 -18.72
C TYR A 140 8.93 -11.97 -18.42
N GLU A 141 9.28 -11.04 -19.32
CA GLU A 141 8.92 -9.63 -19.20
C GLU A 141 7.39 -9.46 -19.24
N THR A 142 6.72 -10.18 -20.13
CA THR A 142 5.25 -10.20 -20.23
C THR A 142 4.62 -10.80 -18.98
N LEU A 143 5.15 -11.92 -18.47
CA LEU A 143 4.69 -12.53 -17.23
C LEU A 143 4.85 -11.59 -16.04
N ASP A 144 6.01 -10.94 -15.87
CA ASP A 144 6.23 -9.98 -14.77
C ASP A 144 5.24 -8.81 -14.83
N ALA A 145 4.98 -8.29 -16.04
CA ALA A 145 4.00 -7.22 -16.24
C ALA A 145 2.58 -7.64 -15.83
N ILE A 146 2.17 -8.87 -16.18
CA ILE A 146 0.88 -9.45 -15.78
C ILE A 146 0.79 -9.58 -14.26
N LEU A 147 1.84 -10.12 -13.62
CA LEU A 147 1.86 -10.31 -12.17
C LEU A 147 1.91 -8.99 -11.40
N ARG A 148 2.44 -7.93 -12.00
CA ARG A 148 2.44 -6.57 -11.43
C ARG A 148 1.08 -5.89 -11.56
N ASP A 149 0.23 -6.33 -12.47
CA ASP A 149 -1.11 -5.78 -12.67
C ASP A 149 -2.18 -6.47 -11.79
N SER A 150 -2.45 -5.88 -10.63
CA SER A 150 -3.53 -6.32 -9.73
C SER A 150 -4.95 -6.16 -10.30
N ALA A 151 -5.11 -5.43 -11.42
CA ALA A 151 -6.36 -5.23 -12.12
C ALA A 151 -6.47 -6.05 -13.42
N SER A 152 -5.56 -7.02 -13.62
CA SER A 152 -5.54 -7.89 -14.79
C SER A 152 -6.89 -8.55 -15.06
N VAL A 153 -7.20 -8.76 -16.35
CA VAL A 153 -8.39 -9.49 -16.81
C VAL A 153 -8.46 -10.89 -16.18
N LEU A 154 -7.30 -11.50 -15.88
CA LEU A 154 -7.21 -12.81 -15.24
C LEU A 154 -7.99 -12.90 -13.92
N LYS A 155 -8.14 -11.78 -13.19
CA LYS A 155 -8.86 -11.71 -11.92
C LYS A 155 -10.29 -12.26 -11.96
N HIS A 156 -10.96 -12.11 -13.09
CA HIS A 156 -12.37 -12.43 -13.25
C HIS A 156 -12.62 -13.69 -14.07
N LEU A 157 -11.57 -14.31 -14.60
CA LEU A 157 -11.69 -15.51 -15.43
C LEU A 157 -11.77 -16.76 -14.55
N GLY A 158 -12.67 -17.66 -14.91
CA GLY A 158 -12.65 -19.03 -14.41
C GLY A 158 -11.59 -19.87 -15.14
N TYR A 159 -11.09 -20.92 -14.49
CA TYR A 159 -10.14 -21.86 -15.11
C TYR A 159 -10.69 -22.47 -16.42
N ASP A 160 -12.00 -22.73 -16.47
CA ASP A 160 -12.70 -23.28 -17.63
C ASP A 160 -12.84 -22.32 -18.83
N GLU A 161 -12.53 -21.04 -18.62
CA GLU A 161 -12.65 -19.96 -19.62
C GLU A 161 -11.31 -19.63 -20.29
N LEU A 162 -10.23 -20.31 -19.88
CA LEU A 162 -8.86 -20.03 -20.34
C LEU A 162 -8.54 -20.68 -21.70
N ALA A 163 -9.25 -21.75 -22.06
CA ALA A 163 -9.03 -22.50 -23.30
C ALA A 163 -10.29 -22.59 -24.16
N ILE A 164 -10.08 -22.65 -25.48
CA ILE A 164 -11.15 -22.85 -26.46
C ILE A 164 -11.69 -24.28 -26.32
N LYS A 165 -13.00 -24.43 -26.04
CA LYS A 165 -13.65 -25.74 -26.04
C LYS A 165 -13.95 -26.17 -27.48
N PRO A 166 -13.80 -27.46 -27.83
CA PRO A 166 -14.00 -27.94 -29.20
C PRO A 166 -15.41 -27.65 -29.76
N ASP A 167 -16.43 -27.55 -28.92
CA ASP A 167 -17.81 -27.22 -29.33
C ASP A 167 -17.97 -25.83 -29.97
N ASP A 168 -17.04 -24.90 -29.75
CA ASP A 168 -17.10 -23.56 -30.37
C ASP A 168 -16.62 -23.56 -31.83
N THR A 169 -16.04 -24.66 -32.30
CA THR A 169 -15.60 -24.82 -33.71
C THR A 169 -16.63 -25.54 -34.59
N GLU A 170 -17.69 -26.13 -34.02
CA GLU A 170 -18.69 -26.91 -34.76
C GLU A 170 -19.94 -26.12 -35.19
N ARG A 171 -19.79 -24.83 -35.55
CA ARG A 171 -20.89 -24.09 -36.23
C ARG A 171 -20.69 -23.86 -37.72
N THR A 172 -19.62 -24.36 -38.32
CA THR A 172 -19.50 -24.33 -39.79
C THR A 172 -18.95 -25.63 -40.32
N THR A 173 -19.74 -26.26 -41.20
CA THR A 173 -19.45 -27.46 -42.00
C THR A 173 -19.68 -28.80 -41.30
N GLY A 174 -20.86 -29.38 -41.57
CA GLY A 174 -21.14 -30.77 -41.24
C GLY A 174 -20.28 -31.69 -42.10
N THR A 175 -19.37 -32.44 -41.47
CA THR A 175 -18.86 -33.73 -41.94
C THR A 175 -18.35 -34.50 -40.72
N THR A 176 -18.68 -35.79 -40.68
CA THR A 176 -18.39 -36.85 -39.70
C THR A 176 -17.22 -36.68 -38.71
N PRO A 177 -17.34 -37.21 -37.48
CA PRO A 177 -16.33 -37.06 -36.43
C PRO A 177 -15.09 -37.90 -36.76
N VAL A 178 -14.00 -37.22 -37.13
CA VAL A 178 -12.67 -37.81 -37.07
C VAL A 178 -12.22 -37.72 -35.62
N GLN A 179 -11.92 -38.86 -35.00
CA GLN A 179 -11.26 -38.92 -33.70
C GLN A 179 -9.83 -38.38 -33.89
N VAL A 180 -9.67 -37.07 -33.69
CA VAL A 180 -8.37 -36.39 -33.70
C VAL A 180 -7.83 -36.42 -32.28
N ASP A 181 -6.77 -37.20 -32.09
CA ASP A 181 -5.97 -37.22 -30.87
C ASP A 181 -5.13 -35.93 -30.82
N GLY A 182 -5.57 -34.98 -30.02
CA GLY A 182 -4.95 -33.67 -29.90
C GLY A 182 -5.95 -32.62 -29.43
N VAL A 183 -6.26 -32.61 -28.13
CA VAL A 183 -6.89 -31.44 -27.50
C VAL A 183 -5.83 -30.35 -27.46
N THR A 184 -5.83 -29.44 -28.44
CA THR A 184 -4.95 -28.28 -28.44
C THR A 184 -5.50 -27.27 -27.44
N GLY A 185 -4.84 -27.14 -26.28
CA GLY A 185 -5.13 -26.13 -25.26
C GLY A 185 -4.78 -24.71 -25.70
N ALA A 186 -5.21 -24.31 -26.91
CA ALA A 186 -4.91 -23.02 -27.49
C ALA A 186 -5.60 -21.90 -26.67
N THR A 187 -4.81 -20.91 -26.28
CA THR A 187 -5.29 -19.69 -25.62
C THR A 187 -6.31 -18.99 -26.52
N SER A 188 -7.43 -18.53 -25.95
CA SER A 188 -8.40 -17.70 -26.69
C SER A 188 -7.70 -16.52 -27.37
N PRO A 189 -8.00 -16.18 -28.64
CA PRO A 189 -7.42 -15.02 -29.33
C PRO A 189 -7.60 -13.71 -28.56
N SER A 190 -8.70 -13.57 -27.79
CA SER A 190 -8.96 -12.39 -26.96
C SER A 190 -8.02 -12.26 -25.74
N LEU A 191 -7.39 -13.36 -25.33
CA LEU A 191 -6.44 -13.40 -24.21
C LEU A 191 -4.99 -13.42 -24.69
N ALA A 192 -4.72 -13.88 -25.91
CA ALA A 192 -3.37 -14.02 -26.47
C ALA A 192 -2.58 -12.70 -26.58
N GLU A 193 -3.27 -11.55 -26.57
CA GLU A 193 -2.63 -10.21 -26.54
C GLU A 193 -2.29 -9.72 -25.12
N ILE A 194 -2.81 -10.40 -24.09
CA ILE A 194 -2.75 -9.98 -22.68
C ILE A 194 -1.94 -10.97 -21.83
N VAL A 195 -1.76 -12.20 -22.33
CA VAL A 195 -1.00 -13.26 -21.67
C VAL A 195 0.18 -13.70 -22.53
N VAL A 196 1.15 -14.36 -21.91
CA VAL A 196 2.19 -15.06 -22.67
C VAL A 196 1.51 -16.08 -23.58
N LYS A 197 1.74 -15.94 -24.89
CA LYS A 197 1.14 -16.80 -25.89
C LYS A 197 1.44 -18.26 -25.57
N ASP A 198 0.42 -19.10 -25.63
CA ASP A 198 0.52 -20.53 -25.32
C ASP A 198 0.96 -20.83 -23.88
N ALA A 199 0.78 -19.90 -22.92
CA ALA A 199 1.02 -20.13 -21.49
C ALA A 199 -0.01 -19.46 -20.57
N VAL A 200 -1.27 -19.41 -21.01
CA VAL A 200 -2.37 -18.77 -20.27
C VAL A 200 -2.59 -19.39 -18.89
N TYR A 201 -2.49 -20.72 -18.77
CA TYR A 201 -2.65 -21.42 -17.49
C TYR A 201 -1.53 -21.09 -16.50
N THR A 202 -0.29 -20.98 -16.97
CA THR A 202 0.85 -20.53 -16.15
C THR A 202 0.63 -19.10 -15.65
N CYS A 203 0.27 -18.18 -16.54
CA CYS A 203 -0.01 -16.78 -16.18
C CYS A 203 -1.16 -16.69 -15.17
N TYR A 204 -2.25 -17.43 -15.41
CA TYR A 204 -3.42 -17.49 -14.54
C TYR A 204 -3.07 -18.02 -13.14
N THR A 205 -2.37 -19.14 -13.08
CA THR A 205 -2.02 -19.82 -11.82
C THR A 205 -1.11 -18.95 -10.98
N LEU A 206 -0.08 -18.35 -11.59
CA LEU A 206 0.83 -17.46 -10.88
C LEU A 206 0.14 -16.18 -10.44
N TRP A 207 -0.73 -15.59 -11.25
CA TRP A 207 -1.49 -14.41 -10.86
C TRP A 207 -2.39 -14.69 -9.64
N HIS A 208 -3.11 -15.81 -9.64
CA HIS A 208 -3.92 -16.23 -8.49
C HIS A 208 -3.08 -16.65 -7.28
N THR A 209 -1.85 -17.11 -7.49
CA THR A 209 -0.90 -17.33 -6.40
C THR A 209 -0.48 -16.00 -5.79
N VAL A 210 -0.18 -14.99 -6.61
CA VAL A 210 0.23 -13.64 -6.18
C VAL A 210 -0.87 -12.92 -5.40
N TYR A 211 -2.12 -12.98 -5.90
CA TYR A 211 -3.25 -12.17 -5.39
C TYR A 211 -4.31 -12.97 -4.61
N GLY A 212 -4.12 -14.29 -4.45
CA GLY A 212 -5.01 -15.17 -3.69
C GLY A 212 -4.54 -15.41 -2.26
N GLU A 213 -4.44 -16.68 -1.86
CA GLU A 213 -4.17 -17.07 -0.47
C GLU A 213 -2.84 -16.53 0.07
N ARG A 214 -1.81 -16.39 -0.79
CA ARG A 214 -0.50 -15.88 -0.37
C ARG A 214 -0.58 -14.39 0.01
N TYR A 215 -1.35 -13.60 -0.73
CA TYR A 215 -1.63 -12.21 -0.38
C TYR A 215 -2.35 -12.11 0.96
N GLU A 216 -3.40 -12.92 1.18
CA GLU A 216 -4.14 -12.92 2.44
C GLU A 216 -3.28 -13.34 3.63
N ALA A 217 -2.39 -14.31 3.46
CA ALA A 217 -1.44 -14.71 4.50
C ALA A 217 -0.50 -13.55 4.88
N ILE A 218 -0.01 -12.77 3.90
CA ILE A 218 0.78 -11.55 4.17
C ILE A 218 -0.07 -10.54 4.93
N GLN A 219 -1.31 -10.29 4.49
CA GLN A 219 -2.20 -9.36 5.19
C GLN A 219 -2.48 -9.81 6.63
N ASP A 220 -2.67 -11.10 6.89
CA ASP A 220 -2.83 -11.65 8.25
C ASP A 220 -1.60 -11.39 9.12
N ILE A 221 -0.39 -11.61 8.59
CA ILE A 221 0.86 -11.31 9.29
C ILE A 221 0.92 -9.82 9.63
N LEU A 222 0.65 -8.94 8.68
CA LEU A 222 0.68 -7.48 8.89
C LEU A 222 -0.37 -7.05 9.92
N ARG A 223 -1.60 -7.55 9.81
CA ARG A 223 -2.70 -7.26 10.75
C ARG A 223 -2.36 -7.73 12.17
N SER A 224 -1.73 -8.89 12.33
CA SER A 224 -1.33 -9.42 13.64
C SER A 224 -0.27 -8.57 14.37
N ARG A 225 0.51 -7.79 13.61
CA ARG A 225 1.61 -6.95 14.12
C ARG A 225 1.28 -5.46 14.17
N ALA A 226 0.07 -5.07 13.76
CA ALA A 226 -0.33 -3.68 13.58
C ALA A 226 -0.62 -2.96 14.91
N ASP A 227 0.38 -2.97 15.80
CA ASP A 227 0.42 -2.15 16.99
C ASP A 227 0.75 -0.68 16.65
N LYS A 228 0.64 0.19 17.65
CA LYS A 228 0.92 1.62 17.49
C LYS A 228 2.36 1.89 17.02
N LYS A 229 3.34 1.08 17.41
CA LYS A 229 4.75 1.29 17.05
C LYS A 229 5.00 0.90 15.60
N PHE A 230 4.46 -0.23 15.15
CA PHE A 230 4.50 -0.68 13.77
C PHE A 230 3.84 0.33 12.84
N LEU A 231 2.62 0.75 13.14
CA LEU A 231 1.88 1.70 12.33
C LEU A 231 2.59 3.06 12.23
N ASN A 232 3.16 3.57 13.33
CA ASN A 232 3.97 4.80 13.28
C ASN A 232 5.19 4.66 12.37
N ARG A 233 5.90 3.53 12.40
CA ARG A 233 7.02 3.29 11.48
C ARG A 233 6.55 3.31 10.03
N MET A 234 5.43 2.65 9.71
CA MET A 234 4.86 2.62 8.36
C MET A 234 4.54 4.02 7.85
N LEU A 235 3.90 4.86 8.66
CA LEU A 235 3.56 6.24 8.32
C LEU A 235 4.79 7.13 8.12
N GLN A 236 5.93 6.81 8.76
CA GLN A 236 7.18 7.57 8.69
C GLN A 236 8.15 7.12 7.59
N THR A 237 7.85 6.03 6.86
CA THR A 237 8.74 5.51 5.81
C THR A 237 8.92 6.45 4.62
N GLY A 238 7.98 7.38 4.40
CA GLY A 238 7.93 8.22 3.20
C GLY A 238 7.52 7.46 1.92
N LEU A 239 7.21 6.16 2.02
CA LEU A 239 6.74 5.35 0.90
C LEU A 239 5.20 5.41 0.84
N PRO A 240 4.60 5.96 -0.24
CA PRO A 240 3.16 6.20 -0.32
C PRO A 240 2.30 4.94 -0.09
N SER A 241 2.72 3.79 -0.63
CA SER A 241 1.99 2.53 -0.50
C SER A 241 1.92 2.06 0.97
N ARG A 242 3.05 2.13 1.70
CA ARG A 242 3.14 1.82 3.14
C ARG A 242 2.33 2.78 3.98
N GLN A 243 2.38 4.07 3.67
CA GLN A 243 1.58 5.09 4.35
C GLN A 243 0.09 4.85 4.11
N ALA A 244 -0.32 4.58 2.87
CA ALA A 244 -1.71 4.28 2.52
C ALA A 244 -2.23 3.04 3.24
N TRP A 245 -1.45 1.96 3.30
CA TRP A 245 -1.81 0.76 4.06
C TRP A 245 -2.06 1.07 5.53
N ALA A 246 -1.15 1.80 6.18
CA ALA A 246 -1.27 2.15 7.59
C ALA A 246 -2.48 3.09 7.86
N ILE A 247 -2.73 4.08 6.98
CA ILE A 247 -3.93 4.93 7.09
C ILE A 247 -5.21 4.10 6.99
N ARG A 248 -5.29 3.18 6.03
CA ARG A 248 -6.46 2.30 5.85
C ARG A 248 -6.67 1.40 7.05
N TYR A 249 -5.60 0.81 7.59
CA TYR A 249 -5.67 0.00 8.81
C TYR A 249 -6.19 0.83 9.98
N VAL A 250 -5.60 1.99 10.27
CA VAL A 250 -6.06 2.87 11.36
C VAL A 250 -7.51 3.31 11.14
N SER A 251 -7.91 3.59 9.91
CA SER A 251 -9.29 3.98 9.56
C SER A 251 -10.32 2.93 9.97
N GLN A 252 -9.97 1.64 9.89
CA GLN A 252 -10.85 0.53 10.24
C GLN A 252 -10.88 0.23 11.76
N HIS A 253 -9.93 0.75 12.54
CA HIS A 253 -9.75 0.41 13.96
C HIS A 253 -9.99 1.63 14.85
N ARG A 254 -11.25 1.82 15.29
CA ARG A 254 -11.69 2.99 16.07
C ARG A 254 -10.85 3.30 17.32
N ALA A 255 -10.40 2.26 18.02
CA ALA A 255 -9.56 2.40 19.21
C ALA A 255 -8.20 3.08 18.94
N LEU A 256 -7.77 3.15 17.67
CA LEU A 256 -6.51 3.78 17.28
C LEU A 256 -6.68 5.24 16.86
N HIS A 257 -7.88 5.70 16.50
CA HIS A 257 -8.10 6.99 15.83
C HIS A 257 -7.43 8.16 16.56
N GLU A 258 -7.73 8.36 17.84
CA GLU A 258 -7.18 9.49 18.60
C GLU A 258 -5.66 9.47 18.71
N ALA A 259 -5.05 8.28 18.76
CA ALA A 259 -3.60 8.13 18.86
C ALA A 259 -2.87 8.56 17.58
N PHE A 260 -3.58 8.64 16.45
CA PHE A 260 -3.01 8.93 15.14
C PHE A 260 -3.46 10.25 14.52
N TYR A 261 -4.34 11.04 15.17
CA TYR A 261 -4.80 12.32 14.63
C TYR A 261 -3.65 13.26 14.24
N ARG A 262 -2.62 13.39 15.08
CA ARG A 262 -1.49 14.28 14.77
C ARG A 262 -0.71 13.81 13.54
N GLN A 263 -0.53 12.50 13.39
CA GLN A 263 0.14 11.90 12.25
C GLN A 263 -0.67 12.11 10.97
N MET A 264 -1.99 11.94 11.01
CA MET A 264 -2.86 12.22 9.85
C MET A 264 -2.78 13.69 9.45
N ILE A 265 -2.83 14.61 10.42
CA ILE A 265 -2.66 16.05 10.18
C ILE A 265 -1.32 16.36 9.53
N THR A 266 -0.23 15.74 10.00
CA THR A 266 1.09 15.91 9.38
C THR A 266 1.10 15.41 7.94
N LEU A 267 0.49 14.26 7.66
CA LEU A 267 0.44 13.66 6.33
C LEU A 267 -0.40 14.47 5.33
N ILE A 268 -1.41 15.21 5.77
CA ILE A 268 -2.12 16.18 4.91
C ILE A 268 -1.15 17.23 4.37
N SER A 269 -0.25 17.75 5.22
CA SER A 269 0.73 18.74 4.77
C SER A 269 1.86 18.13 3.96
N THR A 270 2.47 17.03 4.44
CA THR A 270 3.76 16.53 3.95
C THR A 270 3.68 15.33 3.01
N GLY A 271 2.53 14.65 2.95
CA GLY A 271 2.36 13.45 2.12
C GLY A 271 2.28 13.76 0.63
N SER A 272 2.43 12.71 -0.19
CA SER A 272 2.08 12.78 -1.62
C SER A 272 0.60 13.15 -1.79
N SER A 273 0.17 13.47 -3.02
CA SER A 273 -1.23 13.81 -3.30
C SER A 273 -2.19 12.73 -2.79
N GLU A 274 -1.87 11.47 -3.05
CA GLU A 274 -2.66 10.30 -2.67
C GLU A 274 -2.69 10.11 -1.15
N VAL A 275 -1.53 10.22 -0.50
CA VAL A 275 -1.40 10.06 0.96
C VAL A 275 -2.09 11.20 1.70
N SER A 276 -1.93 12.43 1.21
CA SER A 276 -2.60 13.63 1.73
C SER A 276 -4.12 13.47 1.64
N SER A 277 -4.63 13.07 0.48
CA SER A 277 -6.05 12.83 0.26
C SER A 277 -6.59 11.72 1.18
N LEU A 278 -5.87 10.61 1.33
CA LEU A 278 -6.23 9.52 2.25
C LEU A 278 -6.23 9.97 3.71
N ALA A 279 -5.24 10.76 4.13
CA ALA A 279 -5.13 11.29 5.48
C ALA A 279 -6.22 12.33 5.79
N LEU A 280 -6.63 13.14 4.81
CA LEU A 280 -7.75 14.07 4.94
C LEU A 280 -9.08 13.31 5.04
N ASN A 281 -9.28 12.29 4.20
CA ASN A 281 -10.49 11.46 4.19
C ASN A 281 -10.62 10.48 5.36
N PHE A 282 -9.54 10.28 6.12
CA PHE A 282 -9.61 9.60 7.41
C PHE A 282 -10.58 10.31 8.38
N PHE A 283 -10.63 11.63 8.34
CA PHE A 283 -11.54 12.42 9.18
C PHE A 283 -12.97 12.38 8.63
N ARG A 284 -13.86 11.81 9.43
CA ARG A 284 -15.31 11.72 9.19
C ARG A 284 -16.06 12.12 10.46
N LYS A 285 -17.34 12.48 10.34
CA LYS A 285 -18.17 12.88 11.49
C LYS A 285 -18.14 11.88 12.65
N ASP A 286 -18.11 10.57 12.36
CA ASP A 286 -18.05 9.48 13.35
C ASP A 286 -16.65 9.24 13.95
N ARG A 287 -15.62 9.87 13.37
CA ARG A 287 -14.19 9.66 13.66
C ARG A 287 -13.48 10.95 14.07
N MET A 288 -14.23 11.94 14.54
CA MET A 288 -13.74 13.25 14.93
C MET A 288 -13.94 13.50 16.42
N ASN A 289 -12.95 14.07 17.10
CA ASN A 289 -13.14 14.66 18.43
C ASN A 289 -13.05 16.19 18.36
N LYS A 290 -13.31 16.86 19.48
CA LYS A 290 -13.37 18.34 19.55
C LYS A 290 -12.07 19.05 19.14
N LYS A 291 -10.92 18.36 19.08
CA LYS A 291 -9.62 18.97 18.74
C LYS A 291 -9.33 18.95 17.24
N VAL A 292 -10.00 18.08 16.48
CA VAL A 292 -9.70 17.89 15.05
C VAL A 292 -9.97 19.15 14.22
N PRO A 293 -11.08 19.90 14.40
CA PRO A 293 -11.29 21.14 13.66
C PRO A 293 -10.14 22.13 13.85
N ASP A 294 -9.70 22.34 15.09
CA ASP A 294 -8.57 23.23 15.39
C ASP A 294 -7.28 22.77 14.70
N LEU A 295 -6.99 21.46 14.72
CA LEU A 295 -5.80 20.91 14.06
C LEU A 295 -5.85 21.07 12.53
N LEU A 296 -7.02 20.89 11.91
CA LEU A 296 -7.20 21.10 10.47
C LEU A 296 -7.03 22.59 10.11
N ILE A 297 -7.59 23.49 10.91
CA ILE A 297 -7.45 24.94 10.70
C ILE A 297 -5.99 25.38 10.84
N GLU A 298 -5.26 24.88 11.86
CA GLU A 298 -3.80 25.12 12.02
C GLU A 298 -2.96 24.59 10.85
N THR A 299 -3.52 23.70 10.04
CA THR A 299 -2.84 23.13 8.88
C THR A 299 -2.90 24.05 7.67
N LEU A 300 -3.90 24.94 7.59
CA LEU A 300 -4.09 25.85 6.46
C LEU A 300 -2.87 26.76 6.24
N GLU A 301 -2.19 27.20 7.29
CA GLU A 301 -0.98 28.04 7.22
C GLU A 301 0.23 27.34 6.57
N LYS A 302 0.20 26.01 6.50
CA LYS A 302 1.36 25.17 6.12
C LYS A 302 1.23 24.57 4.73
N VAL A 303 0.14 24.85 4.02
CA VAL A 303 -0.19 24.20 2.77
C VAL A 303 -0.53 25.22 1.69
N ASP A 304 -0.40 24.81 0.44
CA ASP A 304 -0.78 25.65 -0.70
C ASP A 304 -2.30 25.83 -0.83
N ILE A 305 -2.70 26.74 -1.71
CA ILE A 305 -4.09 27.14 -1.92
C ILE A 305 -5.02 25.97 -2.30
N ASN A 306 -4.53 24.97 -3.03
CA ASN A 306 -5.35 23.82 -3.44
C ASN A 306 -5.67 22.97 -2.21
N LYS A 307 -4.64 22.67 -1.40
CA LYS A 307 -4.81 21.96 -0.13
C LYS A 307 -5.63 22.76 0.88
N GLN A 308 -5.49 24.09 0.92
CA GLN A 308 -6.35 24.93 1.76
C GLN A 308 -7.83 24.77 1.36
N SER A 309 -8.12 24.76 0.04
CA SER A 309 -9.47 24.51 -0.47
C SER A 309 -10.01 23.14 -0.04
N GLU A 310 -9.23 22.08 -0.18
CA GLU A 310 -9.62 20.72 0.23
C GLU A 310 -9.91 20.64 1.74
N ILE A 311 -9.11 21.31 2.57
CA ILE A 311 -9.31 21.35 4.02
C ILE A 311 -10.60 22.12 4.37
N LEU A 312 -10.87 23.26 3.73
CA LEU A 312 -12.10 24.03 3.94
C LEU A 312 -13.34 23.23 3.52
N GLU A 313 -13.27 22.50 2.41
CA GLU A 313 -14.31 21.58 1.98
C GLU A 313 -14.51 20.46 3.01
N LYS A 314 -13.43 19.86 3.51
CA LYS A 314 -13.50 18.84 4.56
C LYS A 314 -14.15 19.37 5.84
N LEU A 315 -13.80 20.58 6.29
CA LEU A 315 -14.44 21.21 7.45
C LEU A 315 -15.94 21.40 7.24
N SER A 316 -16.36 21.71 6.00
CA SER A 316 -17.78 21.86 5.64
C SER A 316 -18.50 20.52 5.67
N GLU A 317 -17.90 19.45 5.14
CA GLU A 317 -18.43 18.09 5.20
C GLU A 317 -18.57 17.59 6.65
N LEU A 318 -17.64 18.00 7.53
CA LEU A 318 -17.66 17.69 8.95
C LEU A 318 -18.66 18.54 9.76
N GLU A 319 -19.36 19.47 9.12
CA GLU A 319 -20.33 20.40 9.73
C GLU A 319 -19.74 21.22 10.89
N VAL A 320 -18.46 21.61 10.75
CA VAL A 320 -17.78 22.48 11.71
C VAL A 320 -18.47 23.84 11.72
N SER A 321 -19.03 24.19 12.87
CA SER A 321 -19.82 25.43 13.07
C SER A 321 -19.58 26.05 14.45
N ASP A 322 -18.55 25.60 15.16
CA ASP A 322 -18.19 26.13 16.45
C ASP A 322 -17.62 27.55 16.33
N ARG A 323 -17.89 28.36 17.36
CA ARG A 323 -17.52 29.78 17.39
C ARG A 323 -16.00 29.98 17.18
N SER A 324 -15.19 29.15 17.83
CA SER A 324 -13.74 29.27 17.84
C SER A 324 -13.16 29.08 16.44
N ALA A 325 -13.58 28.01 15.76
CA ALA A 325 -13.19 27.69 14.40
C ALA A 325 -13.54 28.82 13.42
N ILE A 326 -14.79 29.28 13.42
CA ILE A 326 -15.25 30.34 12.50
C ILE A 326 -14.50 31.65 12.75
N PHE A 327 -14.34 32.04 14.02
CA PHE A 327 -13.60 33.24 14.35
C PHE A 327 -12.13 33.14 13.91
N LYS A 328 -11.48 31.99 14.12
CA LYS A 328 -10.10 31.75 13.69
C LYS A 328 -9.97 31.84 12.16
N LEU A 329 -10.83 31.18 11.41
CA LEU A 329 -10.81 31.23 9.93
C LEU A 329 -10.99 32.65 9.39
N LEU A 330 -11.92 33.42 9.96
CA LEU A 330 -12.11 34.83 9.58
C LEU A 330 -10.88 35.68 9.92
N LYS A 331 -10.19 35.38 11.03
CA LYS A 331 -8.95 36.05 11.40
C LYS A 331 -7.79 35.71 10.48
N MET A 332 -7.65 34.45 10.10
CA MET A 332 -6.66 33.99 9.12
C MET A 332 -6.90 34.64 7.74
N TYR A 333 -8.17 34.88 7.39
CA TYR A 333 -8.49 35.67 6.21
C TYR A 333 -8.07 37.14 6.36
N GLU A 334 -8.40 37.80 7.49
CA GLU A 334 -7.98 39.19 7.74
C GLU A 334 -6.45 39.37 7.76
N SER A 335 -5.68 38.36 8.19
CA SER A 335 -4.21 38.38 8.18
C SER A 335 -3.58 38.03 6.83
N GLY A 336 -4.38 37.61 5.84
CA GLY A 336 -3.92 37.24 4.50
C GLY A 336 -3.36 35.83 4.38
N GLU A 337 -3.57 34.97 5.39
CA GLU A 337 -3.19 33.54 5.34
C GLU A 337 -4.14 32.71 4.48
N ILE A 338 -5.40 33.16 4.34
CA ILE A 338 -6.39 32.60 3.43
C ILE A 338 -6.61 33.57 2.27
N ASP A 339 -6.42 33.08 1.05
CA ASP A 339 -6.61 33.88 -0.16
C ASP A 339 -8.09 34.28 -0.38
N ILE A 340 -8.30 35.42 -1.05
CA ILE A 340 -9.63 35.93 -1.41
C ILE A 340 -10.50 34.93 -2.16
N THR A 341 -9.91 34.06 -2.99
CA THR A 341 -10.64 33.04 -3.74
C THR A 341 -11.25 31.96 -2.83
N LEU A 342 -10.71 31.77 -1.63
CA LEU A 342 -11.18 30.78 -0.65
C LEU A 342 -12.17 31.35 0.37
N LEU A 343 -12.42 32.66 0.35
CA LEU A 343 -13.35 33.33 1.27
C LEU A 343 -14.76 32.70 1.25
N HIS A 344 -15.22 32.30 0.07
CA HIS A 344 -16.51 31.60 -0.06
C HIS A 344 -16.52 30.26 0.71
N GLY A 345 -15.41 29.53 0.73
CA GLY A 345 -15.27 28.30 1.53
C GLY A 345 -15.40 28.57 3.03
N VAL A 346 -14.79 29.66 3.52
CA VAL A 346 -14.95 30.10 4.92
C VAL A 346 -16.41 30.45 5.21
N TYR A 347 -17.08 31.19 4.33
CA TYR A 347 -18.47 31.60 4.52
C TYR A 347 -19.46 30.43 4.56
N ARG A 348 -19.20 29.34 3.84
CA ARG A 348 -20.02 28.12 3.91
C ARG A 348 -20.06 27.50 5.31
N LEU A 349 -19.07 27.77 6.15
CA LEU A 349 -19.00 27.28 7.53
C LEU A 349 -19.76 28.18 8.52
N VAL A 350 -20.09 29.41 8.11
CA VAL A 350 -20.76 30.40 8.97
C VAL A 350 -22.25 30.06 9.06
N SER A 351 -22.65 29.38 10.13
CA SER A 351 -24.07 29.11 10.40
C SER A 351 -24.84 30.40 10.77
N PRO A 352 -26.18 30.46 10.57
CA PRO A 352 -26.99 31.62 10.93
C PRO A 352 -26.84 32.07 12.39
N ALA A 353 -26.69 31.11 13.31
CA ALA A 353 -26.47 31.40 14.72
C ALA A 353 -25.14 32.14 15.00
N ARG A 354 -24.14 31.98 14.12
CA ARG A 354 -22.81 32.62 14.27
C ARG A 354 -22.81 34.06 13.77
N LEU A 355 -23.73 34.43 12.89
CA LEU A 355 -23.85 35.80 12.42
C LEU A 355 -24.30 36.77 13.52
N GLN A 356 -24.98 36.25 14.54
CA GLN A 356 -25.38 37.02 15.74
C GLN A 356 -24.25 37.14 16.78
N ASP A 357 -23.11 36.47 16.60
CA ASP A 357 -21.98 36.60 17.51
C ASP A 357 -21.30 37.97 17.32
N PRO A 358 -21.15 38.81 18.37
CA PRO A 358 -20.67 40.18 18.20
C PRO A 358 -19.29 40.31 17.55
N GLU A 359 -18.38 39.38 17.84
CA GLU A 359 -17.02 39.44 17.28
C GLU A 359 -17.00 39.02 15.81
N ILE A 360 -17.76 37.98 15.46
CA ILE A 360 -17.92 37.52 14.08
C ILE A 360 -18.66 38.57 13.25
N ALA A 361 -19.78 39.09 13.76
CA ALA A 361 -20.57 40.14 13.12
C ALA A 361 -19.71 41.38 12.84
N SER A 362 -18.89 41.79 13.80
CA SER A 362 -17.96 42.92 13.64
C SER A 362 -16.98 42.70 12.47
N ILE A 363 -16.41 41.49 12.33
CA ILE A 363 -15.55 41.15 11.19
C ILE A 363 -16.34 41.22 9.89
N LEU A 364 -17.52 40.58 9.83
CA LEU A 364 -18.34 40.53 8.62
C LEU A 364 -18.82 41.91 8.18
N HIS A 365 -19.18 42.82 9.09
CA HIS A 365 -19.54 44.20 8.73
C HIS A 365 -18.37 44.99 8.15
N ARG A 366 -17.13 44.78 8.64
CA ARG A 366 -15.93 45.35 8.02
C ARG A 366 -15.74 44.81 6.61
N LEU A 367 -15.88 43.49 6.42
CA LEU A 367 -15.78 42.84 5.11
C LEU A 367 -16.90 43.28 4.14
N ALA A 368 -18.10 43.55 4.64
CA ALA A 368 -19.23 44.10 3.89
C ALA A 368 -19.05 45.58 3.50
N SER A 369 -18.01 46.25 4.02
CA SER A 369 -17.62 47.62 3.66
C SER A 369 -16.24 47.66 3.00
N ASN A 370 -15.70 46.52 2.57
CA ASN A 370 -14.37 46.42 2.01
C ASN A 370 -14.25 47.17 0.66
N GLU A 371 -13.07 47.72 0.37
CA GLU A 371 -12.77 48.41 -0.89
C GLU A 371 -12.89 47.48 -2.10
N ASN A 372 -12.54 46.19 -1.93
CA ASN A 372 -12.66 45.19 -2.96
C ASN A 372 -14.15 44.83 -3.18
N LEU A 373 -14.63 45.12 -4.38
CA LEU A 373 -16.02 44.86 -4.79
C LEU A 373 -16.44 43.40 -4.63
N PHE A 374 -15.54 42.45 -4.90
CA PHE A 374 -15.84 41.03 -4.76
C PHE A 374 -16.10 40.65 -3.30
N ILE A 375 -15.20 41.04 -2.39
CA ILE A 375 -15.34 40.79 -0.93
C ILE A 375 -16.64 41.41 -0.43
N ARG A 376 -16.87 42.68 -0.77
CA ARG A 376 -18.06 43.42 -0.36
C ARG A 376 -19.33 42.73 -0.79
N ASN A 377 -19.47 42.43 -2.08
CA ASN A 377 -20.66 41.82 -2.64
C ASN A 377 -20.89 40.40 -2.10
N LEU A 378 -19.81 39.61 -1.93
CA LEU A 378 -19.91 38.26 -1.38
C LEU A 378 -20.38 38.27 0.07
N THR A 379 -19.85 39.19 0.87
CA THR A 379 -20.21 39.32 2.29
C THR A 379 -21.62 39.86 2.48
N GLN A 380 -22.02 40.87 1.70
CA GLN A 380 -23.39 41.39 1.72
C GLN A 380 -24.41 40.29 1.37
N LYS A 381 -24.12 39.44 0.37
CA LYS A 381 -24.97 38.28 0.06
C LYS A 381 -25.10 37.31 1.22
N LEU A 382 -24.02 37.04 1.96
CA LEU A 382 -24.09 36.18 3.15
C LEU A 382 -25.01 36.79 4.22
N LEU A 383 -24.84 38.08 4.53
CA LEU A 383 -25.63 38.78 5.54
C LEU A 383 -27.12 38.85 5.16
N GLN A 384 -27.43 39.19 3.91
CA GLN A 384 -28.80 39.21 3.36
C GLN A 384 -29.46 37.84 3.40
N SER A 385 -28.71 36.78 3.07
CA SER A 385 -29.24 35.40 3.08
C SER A 385 -29.68 34.94 4.48
N ALA A 386 -29.22 35.63 5.52
CA ALA A 386 -29.55 35.37 6.91
C ALA A 386 -30.52 36.39 7.54
N GLY A 387 -31.05 37.34 6.77
CA GLY A 387 -31.98 38.37 7.28
C GLY A 387 -31.33 39.39 8.22
N MET A 388 -30.02 39.63 8.07
CA MET A 388 -29.27 40.65 8.80
C MET A 388 -28.88 41.77 7.83
N ASP A 389 -29.76 42.76 7.68
CA ASP A 389 -29.49 43.99 6.91
C ASP A 389 -28.82 45.06 7.76
#